data_AF-A0A2D5V412-F1
#
_entry.id   AF-A0A2D5V412-F1
#
_cell.length_a   1.000
_cell.length_b   1.000
_cell.length_c   1.000
_cell.angle_alpha   90.00
_cell.angle_beta   90.00
_cell.angle_gamma   90.00
#
_symmetry.space_group_name_H-M   'P 1'
#
loop_
_entity.id
_entity.type
_entity.pdbx_description
1 polymer ?
#
loop_
_entity_poly.entity_id
_entity_poly.type
_entity_poly.pdbx_seq_one_letter_code
_entity_poly.pdbx_strand_id
1 'polypeptide(L)'
;MKLTFLFLSFILSVNVFCQNLDIEEKDSILFEQYLPDLEITVSNADFVKKWNRTKFYVKSVYDYARIASAMLTSYEDSLSKIESKFGKKRYLSKCNKSLKKEFGNEIKEMSINRGVYLMKMIYRNTGLTAYDIIQKYRGGGTAFWFQTLCLISGQNLKRTYLPEDEDLLIERAIGLIDSGKMVFYKRVPITDEARKALKKAKKKKKRKKKKN
;
A
#
# COMPACT_ATOMS: atom_id res chain seq x y z
N MET A 1 23.99 -9.38 -57.93
CA MET A 1 24.64 -8.16 -57.39
C MET A 1 23.58 -7.29 -56.73
N LYS A 2 23.86 -6.91 -55.47
CA LYS A 2 23.35 -5.77 -54.70
C LYS A 2 21.86 -5.73 -54.29
N LEU A 3 21.67 -6.37 -53.14
CA LEU A 3 20.73 -6.04 -52.07
C LEU A 3 20.88 -4.56 -51.63
N THR A 4 19.79 -3.81 -51.58
CA THR A 4 19.71 -2.58 -50.78
C THR A 4 18.48 -2.60 -49.88
N PHE A 5 18.79 -2.60 -48.58
CA PHE A 5 17.92 -2.39 -47.44
C PHE A 5 17.11 -1.10 -47.58
N LEU A 6 15.80 -1.18 -47.34
CA LEU A 6 14.96 -0.05 -46.95
C LEU A 6 14.17 -0.46 -45.70
N PHE A 7 14.91 -0.51 -44.59
CA PHE A 7 14.37 -0.67 -43.23
C PHE A 7 14.41 0.71 -42.59
N LEU A 8 13.45 1.59 -42.93
CA LEU A 8 13.35 2.89 -42.26
C LEU A 8 11.96 3.51 -42.43
N SER A 9 11.01 3.11 -41.59
CA SER A 9 9.96 4.00 -41.03
C SER A 9 8.99 3.24 -40.11
N PHE A 10 9.51 2.48 -39.14
CA PHE A 10 8.68 1.99 -38.02
C PHE A 10 9.09 2.71 -36.72
N ILE A 11 8.98 4.04 -36.71
CA ILE A 11 9.06 4.84 -35.49
C ILE A 11 8.15 6.06 -35.69
N LEU A 12 6.89 5.97 -35.28
CA LEU A 12 6.22 7.05 -34.55
C LEU A 12 4.86 6.56 -34.02
N SER A 13 4.59 6.90 -32.77
CA SER A 13 3.33 6.70 -32.05
C SER A 13 3.00 5.26 -31.63
N VAL A 14 3.80 4.73 -30.71
CA VAL A 14 3.19 3.98 -29.60
C VAL A 14 2.36 4.98 -28.82
N ASN A 15 1.13 5.23 -29.29
CA ASN A 15 0.07 5.71 -28.43
C ASN A 15 -0.13 4.61 -27.40
N VAL A 16 0.54 4.73 -26.25
CA VAL A 16 0.04 4.15 -25.01
C VAL A 16 -1.24 4.94 -24.74
N PHE A 17 -2.31 4.56 -25.41
CA PHE A 17 -3.65 4.95 -25.02
C PHE A 17 -3.86 4.34 -23.65
N CYS A 18 -3.73 5.21 -22.65
CA CYS A 18 -3.97 4.92 -21.26
C CYS A 18 -5.45 4.55 -21.16
N GLN A 19 -5.76 3.26 -21.13
CA GLN A 19 -7.07 2.78 -20.67
C GLN A 19 -7.16 3.06 -19.16
N ASN A 20 -7.46 4.32 -18.84
CA ASN A 20 -8.19 4.67 -17.64
C ASN A 20 -9.65 4.42 -17.97
N LEU A 21 -10.25 3.36 -17.43
CA LEU A 21 -11.69 3.12 -17.19
C LEU A 21 -11.81 1.62 -16.86
N ASP A 22 -11.97 1.30 -15.58
CA ASP A 22 -12.39 -0.03 -15.01
C ASP A 22 -12.04 -0.15 -13.50
N ILE A 23 -11.21 0.75 -12.95
CA ILE A 23 -10.69 0.62 -11.57
C ILE A 23 -11.60 1.30 -10.53
N GLU A 24 -12.40 2.29 -10.93
CA GLU A 24 -13.26 3.08 -10.02
C GLU A 24 -14.61 2.39 -9.74
N GLU A 25 -15.16 1.64 -10.70
CA GLU A 25 -16.47 0.98 -10.59
C GLU A 25 -16.47 -0.16 -9.55
N LYS A 26 -15.36 -0.91 -9.45
CA LYS A 26 -15.22 -2.03 -8.50
C LYS A 26 -15.41 -1.62 -7.04
N ASP A 27 -15.02 -0.39 -6.68
CA ASP A 27 -15.19 0.10 -5.32
C ASP A 27 -16.63 0.58 -5.06
N SER A 28 -17.32 1.13 -6.07
CA SER A 28 -18.71 1.57 -5.95
C SER A 28 -19.66 0.37 -5.76
N ILE A 29 -19.51 -0.68 -6.57
CA ILE A 29 -20.32 -1.90 -6.49
C ILE A 29 -20.09 -2.62 -5.15
N LEU A 30 -18.83 -2.69 -4.69
CA LEU A 30 -18.50 -3.31 -3.42
C LEU A 30 -18.88 -2.44 -2.21
N PHE A 31 -19.10 -1.13 -2.41
CA PHE A 31 -19.55 -0.21 -1.38
C PHE A 31 -21.08 -0.21 -1.23
N GLU A 32 -21.84 -0.28 -2.33
CA GLU A 32 -23.32 -0.34 -2.32
C GLU A 32 -23.84 -1.60 -1.65
N GLN A 33 -23.18 -2.75 -1.83
CA GLN A 33 -23.63 -4.03 -1.27
C GLN A 33 -23.62 -4.10 0.27
N TYR A 34 -23.04 -3.13 0.98
CA TYR A 34 -22.80 -3.18 2.43
C TYR A 34 -23.57 -2.13 3.26
N LEU A 35 -24.55 -1.42 2.70
CA LEU A 35 -25.33 -0.42 3.43
C LEU A 35 -26.69 -0.96 3.89
N PRO A 36 -26.98 -1.00 5.20
CA PRO A 36 -28.35 -0.94 5.67
C PRO A 36 -28.84 0.51 5.56
N ASP A 37 -30.00 0.70 4.92
CA ASP A 37 -30.64 2.01 4.75
C ASP A 37 -30.87 2.66 6.11
N LEU A 38 -30.26 3.81 6.34
CA LEU A 38 -30.46 4.62 7.53
C LEU A 38 -30.80 6.02 7.06
N GLU A 39 -31.98 6.51 7.41
CA GLU A 39 -32.43 7.87 7.09
C GLU A 39 -31.50 8.90 7.75
N ILE A 40 -30.94 9.82 6.96
CA ILE A 40 -29.95 10.80 7.44
C ILE A 40 -30.46 12.22 7.19
N THR A 41 -30.47 13.04 8.25
CA THR A 41 -30.63 14.50 8.13
C THR A 41 -29.45 15.08 7.36
N VAL A 42 -29.72 16.00 6.42
CA VAL A 42 -28.85 16.40 5.30
C VAL A 42 -27.45 16.87 5.72
N SER A 43 -27.29 17.52 6.88
CA SER A 43 -25.98 17.94 7.40
C SER A 43 -25.11 16.78 7.93
N ASN A 44 -25.74 15.67 8.31
CA ASN A 44 -25.08 14.47 8.84
C ASN A 44 -24.89 13.40 7.74
N ALA A 45 -25.66 13.47 6.65
CA ALA A 45 -25.63 12.50 5.55
C ALA A 45 -24.24 12.32 4.92
N ASP A 46 -23.62 13.42 4.50
CA ASP A 46 -22.31 13.40 3.86
C ASP A 46 -21.20 12.94 4.81
N PHE A 47 -21.30 13.35 6.08
CA PHE A 47 -20.36 12.91 7.11
C PHE A 47 -20.48 11.40 7.35
N VAL A 48 -21.70 10.88 7.51
CA VAL A 48 -21.96 9.44 7.68
C VAL A 48 -21.46 8.66 6.47
N LYS A 49 -21.73 9.14 5.25
CA LYS A 49 -21.22 8.53 4.01
C LYS A 49 -19.69 8.49 3.98
N LYS A 50 -19.04 9.62 4.26
CA LYS A 50 -17.57 9.72 4.34
C LYS A 50 -17.01 8.79 5.41
N TRP A 51 -17.63 8.74 6.59
CA TRP A 51 -17.22 7.88 7.70
C TRP A 51 -17.35 6.39 7.36
N ASN A 52 -18.48 5.98 6.78
CA ASN A 52 -18.71 4.61 6.35
C ASN A 52 -17.68 4.18 5.29
N ARG A 53 -17.41 5.06 4.32
CA ARG A 53 -16.37 4.85 3.31
C ARG A 53 -14.98 4.72 3.93
N THR A 54 -14.63 5.58 4.89
CA THR A 54 -13.35 5.47 5.61
C THR A 54 -13.24 4.17 6.39
N LYS A 55 -14.27 3.78 7.16
CA LYS A 55 -14.29 2.49 7.87
C LYS A 55 -14.08 1.33 6.90
N PHE A 56 -14.80 1.33 5.78
CA PHE A 56 -14.69 0.30 4.76
C PHE A 56 -13.26 0.16 4.25
N TYR A 57 -12.64 1.26 3.80
CA TYR A 57 -11.27 1.22 3.28
C TYR A 57 -10.26 0.83 4.36
N VAL A 58 -10.35 1.41 5.56
CA VAL A 58 -9.47 1.06 6.68
C VAL A 58 -9.58 -0.43 7.01
N LYS A 59 -10.79 -0.99 7.15
CA LYS A 59 -10.98 -2.43 7.40
C LYS A 59 -10.32 -3.30 6.33
N SER A 60 -10.36 -2.87 5.08
CA SER A 60 -9.80 -3.61 3.95
C SER A 60 -8.28 -3.62 3.89
N VAL A 61 -7.64 -2.50 4.26
CA VAL A 61 -6.19 -2.34 4.11
C VAL A 61 -5.43 -2.50 5.43
N TYR A 62 -6.12 -2.58 6.56
CA TYR A 62 -5.48 -2.59 7.87
C TYR A 62 -4.46 -3.72 8.02
N ASP A 63 -4.85 -4.96 7.66
CA ASP A 63 -3.94 -6.09 7.84
C ASP A 63 -2.80 -6.10 6.83
N TYR A 64 -3.04 -5.59 5.61
CA TYR A 64 -2.01 -5.35 4.60
C TYR A 64 -0.96 -4.37 5.14
N ALA A 65 -1.40 -3.22 5.66
CA ALA A 65 -0.52 -2.22 6.24
C ALA A 65 0.28 -2.79 7.40
N ARG A 66 -0.35 -3.59 8.27
CA ARG A 66 0.33 -4.25 9.40
C ARG A 66 1.44 -5.19 8.94
N ILE A 67 1.19 -6.03 7.93
CA ILE A 67 2.18 -6.96 7.38
C ILE A 67 3.31 -6.19 6.69
N ALA A 68 2.96 -5.25 5.80
CA ALA A 68 3.92 -4.45 5.06
C ALA A 68 4.84 -3.65 5.99
N SER A 69 4.26 -2.98 6.99
CA SER A 69 5.03 -2.21 7.99
C SER A 69 5.99 -3.12 8.77
N ALA A 70 5.53 -4.32 9.18
CA ALA A 70 6.39 -5.26 9.88
C ALA A 70 7.58 -5.73 9.02
N MET A 71 7.33 -6.00 7.73
CA MET A 71 8.38 -6.37 6.78
C MET A 71 9.37 -5.23 6.59
N LEU A 72 8.89 -4.01 6.29
CA LEU A 72 9.71 -2.82 6.09
C LEU A 72 10.59 -2.51 7.31
N THR A 73 10.02 -2.54 8.52
CA THR A 73 10.81 -2.37 9.76
C THR A 73 11.86 -3.47 9.92
N SER A 74 11.53 -4.73 9.58
CA SER A 74 12.48 -5.82 9.66
C SER A 74 13.61 -5.71 8.63
N TYR A 75 13.32 -5.15 7.45
CA TYR A 75 14.30 -4.85 6.43
C TYR A 75 15.21 -3.72 6.87
N GLU A 76 14.66 -2.66 7.46
CA GLU A 76 15.47 -1.55 8.00
C GLU A 76 16.41 -2.02 9.10
N ASP A 77 15.91 -2.82 10.06
CA ASP A 77 16.71 -3.43 11.14
C ASP A 77 17.89 -4.27 10.60
N SER A 78 17.76 -4.81 9.39
CA SER A 78 18.80 -5.66 8.76
C SER A 78 19.73 -4.83 7.89
N LEU A 79 19.18 -3.85 7.15
CA LEU A 79 19.92 -2.93 6.31
C LEU A 79 20.89 -2.08 7.13
N SER A 80 20.52 -1.70 8.36
CA SER A 80 21.37 -0.94 9.27
C SER A 80 22.64 -1.68 9.70
N LYS A 81 22.70 -3.01 9.52
CA LYS A 81 23.84 -3.86 9.89
C LYS A 81 24.77 -4.16 8.72
N ILE A 82 24.40 -3.77 7.52
CA ILE A 82 25.20 -4.00 6.33
C ILE A 82 25.99 -2.72 6.06
N GLU A 83 27.32 -2.80 6.03
CA GLU A 83 28.15 -1.63 5.79
C GLU A 83 28.36 -1.38 4.30
N SER A 84 28.70 -2.43 3.55
CA SER A 84 29.02 -2.35 2.12
C SER A 84 27.84 -1.86 1.26
N LYS A 85 28.10 -0.87 0.40
CA LYS A 85 27.16 -0.35 -0.60
C LYS A 85 26.63 -1.46 -1.53
N PHE A 86 27.50 -2.37 -1.96
CA PHE A 86 27.11 -3.51 -2.80
C PHE A 86 26.22 -4.49 -2.03
N GLY A 87 26.57 -4.78 -0.77
CA GLY A 87 25.77 -5.61 0.12
C GLY A 87 24.37 -5.03 0.33
N LYS A 88 24.26 -3.72 0.59
CA LYS A 88 22.97 -3.00 0.72
C LYS A 88 22.13 -3.13 -0.54
N LYS A 89 22.71 -2.90 -1.73
CA LYS A 89 22.01 -3.02 -3.01
C LYS A 89 21.48 -4.45 -3.24
N ARG A 90 22.32 -5.47 -2.98
CA ARG A 90 21.92 -6.89 -3.09
C ARG A 90 20.79 -7.23 -2.13
N TYR A 91 20.86 -6.74 -0.89
CA TYR A 91 19.83 -6.96 0.12
C TYR A 91 18.51 -6.28 -0.24
N LEU A 92 18.54 -5.02 -0.68
CA LEU A 92 17.34 -4.30 -1.14
C LEU A 92 16.67 -5.00 -2.33
N SER A 93 17.45 -5.53 -3.27
CA SER A 93 16.91 -6.33 -4.38
C SER A 93 16.18 -7.60 -3.89
N LYS A 94 16.71 -8.27 -2.86
CA LYS A 94 16.05 -9.42 -2.23
C LYS A 94 14.75 -9.00 -1.53
N CYS A 95 14.78 -7.91 -0.77
CA CYS A 95 13.60 -7.35 -0.09
C CYS A 95 12.50 -7.01 -1.12
N ASN A 96 12.88 -6.36 -2.23
CA ASN A 96 11.99 -6.07 -3.35
C ASN A 96 11.32 -7.36 -3.86
N LYS A 97 12.09 -8.39 -4.21
CA LYS A 97 11.53 -9.69 -4.65
C LYS A 97 10.56 -10.31 -3.65
N SER A 98 10.86 -10.19 -2.36
CA SER A 98 9.98 -10.70 -1.30
C SER A 98 8.68 -9.91 -1.21
N LEU A 99 8.72 -8.58 -1.29
CA LEU A 99 7.53 -7.72 -1.37
C LEU A 99 6.71 -8.04 -2.63
N LYS A 100 7.34 -8.32 -3.78
CA LYS A 100 6.63 -8.82 -4.99
C LYS A 100 5.78 -10.02 -4.66
N LYS A 101 6.43 -11.00 -4.04
CA LYS A 101 5.85 -12.31 -3.82
C LYS A 101 4.74 -12.22 -2.78
N GLU A 102 4.91 -11.34 -1.80
CA GLU A 102 3.93 -11.12 -0.75
C GLU A 102 2.68 -10.41 -1.28
N PHE A 103 2.82 -9.33 -2.05
CA PHE A 103 1.71 -8.42 -2.33
C PHE A 103 1.43 -8.17 -3.81
N GLY A 104 2.31 -8.59 -4.72
CA GLY A 104 2.32 -8.10 -6.10
C GLY A 104 1.03 -8.34 -6.87
N ASN A 105 0.41 -9.51 -6.72
CA ASN A 105 -0.85 -9.84 -7.39
C ASN A 105 -2.02 -9.05 -6.78
N GLU A 106 -2.14 -9.05 -5.45
CA GLU A 106 -3.21 -8.38 -4.72
C GLU A 106 -3.19 -6.86 -4.93
N ILE A 107 -2.00 -6.24 -4.92
CA ILE A 107 -1.84 -4.81 -5.21
C ILE A 107 -2.19 -4.50 -6.65
N LYS A 108 -1.86 -5.39 -7.61
CA LYS A 108 -2.20 -5.18 -9.02
C LYS A 108 -3.71 -5.03 -9.22
N GLU A 109 -4.49 -5.83 -8.50
CA GLU A 109 -5.96 -5.87 -8.58
C GLU A 109 -6.64 -4.88 -7.62
N MET A 110 -5.87 -4.22 -6.75
CA MET A 110 -6.38 -3.27 -5.78
C MET A 110 -6.76 -1.95 -6.45
N SER A 111 -7.87 -1.36 -6.01
CA SER A 111 -8.28 -0.04 -6.45
C SER A 111 -7.30 1.05 -5.99
N ILE A 112 -7.28 2.16 -6.73
CA ILE A 112 -6.46 3.34 -6.42
C ILE A 112 -6.80 3.87 -5.01
N ASN A 113 -8.09 3.96 -4.67
CA ASN A 113 -8.53 4.44 -3.36
C ASN A 113 -8.02 3.54 -2.22
N ARG A 114 -8.17 2.22 -2.34
CA ARG A 114 -7.59 1.28 -1.37
C ARG A 114 -6.07 1.45 -1.28
N GLY A 115 -5.39 1.61 -2.41
CA GLY A 115 -3.96 1.89 -2.46
C GLY A 115 -3.57 3.14 -1.66
N VAL A 116 -4.31 4.25 -1.79
CA VAL A 116 -4.06 5.50 -1.04
C VAL A 116 -4.20 5.27 0.47
N TYR A 117 -5.26 4.60 0.92
CA TYR A 117 -5.44 4.28 2.35
C TYR A 117 -4.33 3.36 2.86
N LEU A 118 -3.94 2.35 2.07
CA LEU A 118 -2.83 1.46 2.41
C LEU A 118 -1.53 2.24 2.61
N MET A 119 -1.19 3.16 1.71
CA MET A 119 0.03 3.97 1.81
C MET A 119 0.01 4.89 3.03
N LYS A 120 -1.12 5.54 3.32
CA LYS A 120 -1.30 6.35 4.53
C LYS A 120 -1.06 5.54 5.81
N MET A 121 -1.60 4.32 5.88
CA MET A 121 -1.39 3.44 7.02
C MET A 121 0.05 2.93 7.14
N ILE A 122 0.72 2.66 6.02
CA ILE A 122 2.15 2.31 6.03
C ILE A 122 2.98 3.50 6.51
N TYR A 123 2.71 4.71 6.02
CA TYR A 123 3.35 5.93 6.47
C TYR A 123 3.16 6.12 7.99
N ARG A 124 1.93 6.02 8.49
CA ARG A 124 1.62 6.11 9.93
C ARG A 124 2.50 5.18 10.79
N ASN A 125 2.81 3.99 10.30
CA ASN A 125 3.56 2.98 11.06
C ASN A 125 5.08 3.06 10.88
N THR A 126 5.56 3.61 9.75
CA THR A 126 6.97 3.52 9.34
C THR A 126 7.63 4.87 9.08
N GLY A 127 6.84 5.93 8.89
CA GLY A 127 7.28 7.26 8.45
C GLY A 127 7.69 7.36 6.99
N LEU A 128 7.53 6.28 6.20
CA LEU A 128 7.95 6.22 4.81
C LEU A 128 6.77 6.47 3.87
N THR A 129 6.94 7.39 2.92
CA THR A 129 5.97 7.59 1.85
C THR A 129 6.05 6.46 0.82
N ALA A 130 5.02 6.33 -0.02
CA ALA A 130 5.07 5.40 -1.14
C ALA A 130 6.26 5.72 -2.06
N TYR A 131 6.52 7.01 -2.27
CA TYR A 131 7.69 7.50 -3.01
C TYR A 131 9.01 7.02 -2.40
N ASP A 132 9.19 7.13 -1.08
CA ASP A 132 10.42 6.69 -0.40
C ASP A 132 10.61 5.17 -0.52
N ILE A 133 9.53 4.41 -0.37
CA ILE A 133 9.54 2.95 -0.53
C ILE A 133 9.91 2.59 -1.97
N ILE A 134 9.31 3.26 -2.96
CA ILE A 134 9.67 3.09 -4.37
C ILE A 134 11.16 3.35 -4.56
N GLN A 135 11.62 4.54 -4.20
CA GLN A 135 12.99 4.98 -4.46
C GLN A 135 14.02 4.07 -3.79
N LYS A 136 13.75 3.64 -2.54
CA LYS A 136 14.67 2.82 -1.75
C LYS A 136 14.70 1.36 -2.23
N TYR A 137 13.55 0.79 -2.59
CA TYR A 137 13.44 -0.66 -2.84
C TYR A 137 13.41 -1.03 -4.34
N ARG A 138 13.11 -0.10 -5.26
CA ARG A 138 13.09 -0.35 -6.71
C ARG A 138 14.42 -0.89 -7.25
N GLY A 139 15.55 -0.44 -6.72
CA GLY A 139 16.87 -0.78 -7.28
C GLY A 139 16.96 -0.39 -8.77
N GLY A 140 17.75 -1.14 -9.55
CA GLY A 140 17.88 -0.97 -11.02
C GLY A 140 16.83 -1.72 -11.85
N GLY A 141 15.78 -2.26 -11.24
CA GLY A 141 14.73 -3.03 -11.93
C GLY A 141 13.38 -2.34 -11.84
N THR A 142 12.56 -2.50 -12.88
CA THR A 142 11.16 -2.03 -12.88
C THR A 142 10.33 -2.94 -11.98
N ALA A 143 9.99 -2.49 -10.78
CA ALA A 143 9.07 -3.28 -9.96
C ALA A 143 7.64 -3.08 -10.49
N PHE A 144 7.09 -4.17 -11.01
CA PHE A 144 5.74 -4.24 -11.61
C PHE A 144 4.62 -3.73 -10.69
N TRP A 145 4.73 -3.91 -9.36
CA TRP A 145 3.73 -3.37 -8.42
C TRP A 145 3.74 -1.84 -8.33
N PHE A 146 4.79 -1.18 -8.81
CA PHE A 146 4.81 0.28 -8.91
C PHE A 146 4.00 0.79 -10.09
N GLN A 147 3.59 -0.05 -11.05
CA GLN A 147 2.75 0.40 -12.16
C GLN A 147 1.35 0.82 -11.67
N THR A 148 0.73 0.04 -10.75
CA THR A 148 -0.53 0.42 -10.10
C THR A 148 -0.36 1.67 -9.24
N LEU A 149 0.79 1.81 -8.57
CA LEU A 149 1.11 3.02 -7.81
C LEU A 149 1.47 4.21 -8.70
N CYS A 150 1.93 4.02 -9.94
CA CYS A 150 2.17 5.11 -10.88
C CYS A 150 0.87 5.70 -11.45
N LEU A 151 -0.24 4.93 -11.45
CA LEU A 151 -1.57 5.47 -11.75
C LEU A 151 -2.04 6.47 -10.68
N ILE A 152 -1.53 6.31 -9.46
CA ILE A 152 -1.68 7.31 -8.41
C ILE A 152 -0.81 8.51 -8.80
N SER A 153 -1.41 9.70 -8.93
CA SER A 153 -0.67 10.92 -9.26
C SER A 153 0.50 11.14 -8.30
N GLY A 154 1.61 11.73 -8.78
CA GLY A 154 2.83 11.88 -7.98
C GLY A 154 2.65 12.61 -6.65
N GLN A 155 1.66 13.51 -6.54
CA GLN A 155 1.28 14.17 -5.28
C GLN A 155 0.76 13.16 -4.24
N ASN A 156 -0.04 12.18 -4.66
CA ASN A 156 -0.58 11.15 -3.77
C ASN A 156 0.49 10.15 -3.32
N LEU A 157 1.56 9.91 -4.10
CA LEU A 157 2.68 9.05 -3.71
C LEU A 157 3.56 9.65 -2.61
N LYS A 158 3.64 10.98 -2.56
CA LYS A 158 4.39 11.73 -1.55
C LYS A 158 3.52 12.13 -0.35
N ARG A 159 2.25 11.72 -0.34
CA ARG A 159 1.31 12.10 0.72
C ARG A 159 1.73 11.50 2.05
N THR A 160 1.70 12.34 3.08
CA THR A 160 2.01 12.00 4.46
C THR A 160 0.72 11.63 5.22
N TYR A 161 0.86 11.32 6.51
CA TYR A 161 -0.25 11.03 7.40
C TYR A 161 -0.42 12.13 8.43
N LEU A 162 -1.59 12.78 8.47
CA LEU A 162 -1.92 13.90 9.36
C LEU A 162 -3.10 13.52 10.28
N PRO A 163 -2.84 12.90 11.44
CA PRO A 163 -3.89 12.33 12.29
C PRO A 163 -4.84 13.37 12.90
N GLU A 164 -4.43 14.63 12.99
CA GLU A 164 -5.22 15.71 13.61
C GLU A 164 -6.07 16.48 12.57
N ASP A 165 -5.72 16.38 11.28
CA ASP A 165 -6.36 17.11 10.19
C ASP A 165 -7.05 16.16 9.19
N GLU A 166 -6.43 15.94 8.03
CA GLU A 166 -7.01 15.21 6.91
C GLU A 166 -7.31 13.74 7.23
N ASP A 167 -6.52 13.12 8.11
CA ASP A 167 -6.58 11.69 8.43
C ASP A 167 -7.26 11.38 9.75
N LEU A 168 -7.92 12.36 10.38
CA LEU A 168 -8.63 12.20 11.65
C LEU A 168 -9.63 11.03 11.64
N LEU A 169 -10.39 10.87 10.55
CA LEU A 169 -11.32 9.74 10.42
C LEU A 169 -10.57 8.41 10.31
N ILE A 170 -9.43 8.37 9.65
CA ILE A 170 -8.62 7.14 9.57
C ILE A 170 -8.09 6.79 10.96
N GLU A 171 -7.60 7.77 11.71
CA GLU A 171 -7.09 7.56 13.08
C GLU A 171 -8.19 7.05 14.02
N ARG A 172 -9.38 7.66 13.96
CA ARG A 172 -10.56 7.18 14.72
C ARG A 172 -10.91 5.74 14.37
N ALA A 173 -10.93 5.39 13.09
CA ALA A 173 -11.21 4.03 12.63
C ALA A 173 -10.15 3.02 13.12
N ILE A 174 -8.87 3.41 13.11
CA ILE A 174 -7.79 2.60 13.66
C ILE A 174 -7.96 2.39 15.17
N GLY A 175 -8.33 3.44 15.91
CA GLY A 175 -8.62 3.35 17.34
C GLY A 175 -9.76 2.37 17.67
N LEU A 176 -10.79 2.31 16.82
CA LEU A 176 -11.87 1.32 16.95
C LEU A 176 -11.37 -0.12 16.72
N ILE A 177 -10.45 -0.33 15.78
CA ILE A 177 -9.83 -1.65 15.55
C ILE A 177 -8.95 -2.04 16.73
N ASP A 178 -8.09 -1.11 17.18
CA ASP A 178 -7.12 -1.37 18.24
C ASP A 178 -7.80 -1.64 19.60
N SER A 179 -8.96 -1.02 19.84
CA SER A 179 -9.81 -1.28 21.01
C SER A 179 -10.71 -2.52 20.87
N GLY A 180 -10.75 -3.16 19.70
CA GLY A 180 -11.58 -4.33 19.43
C GLY A 180 -13.05 -4.03 19.13
N LYS A 181 -13.43 -2.75 19.04
CA LYS A 181 -14.80 -2.30 18.71
C LYS A 181 -15.15 -2.47 17.22
N MET A 182 -14.15 -2.61 16.35
CA MET A 182 -14.34 -2.83 14.93
C MET A 182 -13.46 -3.98 14.42
N VAL A 183 -14.05 -4.92 13.70
CA VAL A 183 -13.33 -6.00 13.01
C VAL A 183 -12.75 -5.51 11.69
N PHE A 184 -11.61 -6.06 11.29
CA PHE A 184 -10.98 -5.83 9.99
C PHE A 184 -10.77 -7.14 9.25
N TYR A 185 -10.52 -7.07 7.94
CA TYR A 185 -10.32 -8.26 7.12
C TYR A 185 -8.91 -8.81 7.37
N LYS A 186 -8.85 -9.99 8.02
CA LYS A 186 -7.59 -10.66 8.32
C LYS A 186 -7.03 -11.29 7.04
N ARG A 187 -5.74 -11.13 6.86
CA ARG A 187 -4.94 -11.65 5.76
C ARG A 187 -3.87 -12.59 6.30
N VAL A 188 -3.75 -13.76 5.69
CA VAL A 188 -2.67 -14.70 5.99
C VAL A 188 -1.43 -14.31 5.18
N PRO A 189 -0.25 -14.13 5.80
CA PRO A 189 0.96 -13.86 5.05
C PRO A 189 1.38 -15.05 4.18
N ILE A 190 1.76 -14.75 2.94
CA ILE A 190 2.11 -15.75 1.91
C ILE A 190 3.56 -16.21 2.10
N THR A 191 4.47 -15.28 2.35
CA THR A 191 5.91 -15.54 2.49
C THR A 191 6.32 -15.81 3.93
N ASP A 192 7.37 -16.63 4.10
CA ASP A 192 7.96 -16.86 5.42
C ASP A 192 8.59 -15.61 6.01
N GLU A 193 9.09 -14.70 5.17
CA GLU A 193 9.65 -13.42 5.60
C GLU A 193 8.57 -12.57 6.28
N ALA A 194 7.38 -12.47 5.68
CA ALA A 194 6.24 -11.78 6.25
C ALA A 194 5.81 -12.40 7.59
N ARG A 195 5.74 -13.74 7.68
CA ARG A 195 5.42 -14.46 8.92
C ARG A 195 6.45 -14.18 10.02
N LYS A 196 7.75 -14.24 9.68
CA LYS A 196 8.85 -13.97 10.61
C LYS A 196 8.82 -12.51 11.09
N ALA A 197 8.61 -11.56 10.18
CA ALA A 197 8.49 -10.15 10.48
C ALA A 197 7.32 -9.87 11.45
N LEU A 198 6.15 -10.45 11.20
CA LEU A 198 5.00 -10.33 12.12
C LEU A 198 5.26 -10.93 13.50
N LYS A 199 5.88 -12.12 13.57
CA LYS A 199 6.25 -12.74 14.86
C LYS A 199 7.21 -11.82 15.63
N LYS A 200 8.22 -11.25 14.95
CA LYS A 200 9.18 -10.30 15.53
C LYS A 200 8.47 -9.04 16.04
N ALA A 201 7.57 -8.45 15.24
CA ALA A 201 6.80 -7.27 15.61
C ALA A 201 5.90 -7.52 16.84
N LYS A 202 5.18 -8.66 16.87
CA LYS A 202 4.39 -9.09 18.04
C LYS A 202 5.24 -9.22 19.30
N LYS A 203 6.43 -9.85 19.20
CA LYS A 203 7.37 -9.97 20.32
C LYS A 203 7.87 -8.61 20.81
N LYS A 204 8.20 -7.69 19.91
CA LYS A 204 8.59 -6.30 20.24
C LYS A 204 7.44 -5.57 20.98
N LYS A 205 6.20 -5.65 20.49
CA LYS A 205 5.02 -5.02 21.14
C LYS A 205 4.76 -5.58 22.54
N LYS A 206 4.84 -6.92 22.71
CA LYS A 206 4.73 -7.56 24.03
C LYS A 206 5.81 -7.11 25.01
N ARG A 207 7.06 -6.97 24.55
CA ARG A 207 8.17 -6.48 25.39
C ARG A 207 7.97 -5.03 25.82
N LYS A 208 7.49 -4.15 24.93
CA LYS A 208 7.18 -2.76 25.28
C LYS A 208 6.07 -2.68 26.34
N LYS A 209 4.98 -3.46 26.19
CA LYS A 209 3.89 -3.51 27.18
C LYS A 209 4.30 -4.08 28.55
N LYS A 210 5.39 -4.85 28.64
CA LYS A 210 5.92 -5.34 29.93
C LYS A 210 6.83 -4.31 30.64
N LYS A 211 7.30 -3.29 29.91
CA LYS A 211 8.20 -2.25 30.43
C LYS A 211 7.46 -0.98 30.87
N ASN A 212 6.20 -0.84 30.44
CA ASN A 212 5.27 0.20 30.84
C ASN A 212 4.26 -0.42 31.80
#